data_AF-A0A2P4Y5H0-F1
#
_entry.id   AF-A0A2P4Y5H0-F1
#
_cell.length_a   1.000
_cell.length_b   1.000
_cell.length_c   1.000
_cell.angle_alpha   90.00
_cell.angle_beta   90.00
_cell.angle_gamma   90.00
#
_symmetry.space_group_name_H-M   'P 1'
#
loop_
_entity.id
_entity.type
_entity.pdbx_description
1 polymer ?
#
loop_
_entity_poly.entity_id
_entity_poly.type
_entity_poly.pdbx_seq_one_letter_code
_entity_poly.pdbx_strand_id
1 'polypeptide(L)'
;MKHEDAIIDSLKKNEDVETICTRIAECGSVAVKDVSEEKSMSMGCLFCEYTADLLEYAKDNEKALREAKLTLETMCTVLPPRARCDALSSKFDELTSLIREGKSPSEACHAISLCDADFVYSGSDEDPVVQGFAKARQSMNNVMEIQ
;
A
#
# COMPACT_ATOMS: atom_id res chain seq x y z
N MET A 1 11.26 -1.90 -18.20
CA MET A 1 10.07 -2.80 -18.27
C MET A 1 9.35 -2.65 -19.61
N LYS A 2 8.55 -3.62 -20.08
CA LYS A 2 7.94 -3.63 -21.43
C LYS A 2 6.98 -2.45 -21.72
N HIS A 3 6.40 -1.83 -20.69
CA HIS A 3 5.40 -0.76 -20.80
C HIS A 3 5.77 0.52 -20.05
N GLU A 4 7.06 0.68 -19.69
CA GLU A 4 7.55 1.73 -18.79
C GLU A 4 7.22 3.15 -19.27
N ASP A 5 7.63 3.51 -20.48
CA ASP A 5 7.42 4.86 -21.01
C ASP A 5 5.93 5.20 -21.17
N ALA A 6 5.14 4.22 -21.64
CA ALA A 6 3.70 4.38 -21.81
C ALA A 6 2.98 4.62 -20.47
N ILE A 7 3.40 3.94 -19.41
CA ILE A 7 2.85 4.14 -18.06
C ILE A 7 3.22 5.54 -17.55
N ILE A 8 4.50 5.92 -17.66
CA ILE A 8 4.99 7.23 -17.20
C ILE A 8 4.24 8.38 -17.87
N ASP A 9 4.08 8.34 -19.20
CA ASP A 9 3.42 9.41 -19.94
C ASP A 9 1.92 9.51 -19.64
N SER A 10 1.29 8.41 -19.29
CA SER A 10 -0.12 8.38 -18.91
C SER A 10 -0.35 8.93 -17.50
N LEU A 11 0.54 8.61 -16.56
CA LEU A 11 0.54 9.20 -15.22
C LEU A 11 0.85 10.71 -15.25
N LYS A 12 1.70 11.16 -16.18
CA LYS A 12 1.91 12.60 -16.44
C LYS A 12 0.63 13.30 -16.91
N LYS A 13 -0.25 12.59 -17.62
CA LYS A 13 -1.57 13.08 -18.06
C LYS A 13 -2.68 12.90 -17.03
N ASN A 14 -2.36 12.36 -15.85
CA ASN A 14 -3.33 12.08 -14.79
C ASN A 14 -4.45 11.14 -15.25
N GLU A 15 -4.12 10.20 -16.15
CA GLU A 15 -5.01 9.10 -16.50
C GLU A 15 -5.16 8.15 -15.31
N ASP A 16 -6.37 7.64 -15.12
CA ASP A 16 -6.67 6.67 -14.07
C ASP A 16 -5.88 5.36 -14.27
N VAL A 17 -5.39 4.78 -13.16
CA VAL A 17 -4.49 3.61 -13.17
C VAL A 17 -5.19 2.38 -13.74
N GLU A 18 -6.49 2.20 -13.46
CA GLU A 18 -7.27 1.09 -14.01
C GLU A 18 -7.39 1.21 -15.53
N THR A 19 -7.61 2.44 -16.02
CA THR A 19 -7.62 2.76 -17.45
C THR A 19 -6.27 2.50 -18.12
N ILE A 20 -5.16 2.92 -17.50
CA ILE A 20 -3.80 2.67 -18.00
C ILE A 20 -3.54 1.16 -18.08
N CYS A 21 -3.83 0.46 -16.99
CA CYS A 21 -3.56 -0.97 -16.82
C CYS A 21 -4.38 -1.84 -17.79
N THR A 22 -5.65 -1.50 -17.99
CA THR A 22 -6.54 -2.15 -18.96
C THR A 22 -6.04 -1.94 -20.39
N ARG A 23 -5.61 -0.73 -20.73
CA ARG A 23 -5.10 -0.40 -22.07
C ARG A 23 -3.82 -1.15 -22.42
N ILE A 24 -2.92 -1.36 -21.45
CA ILE A 24 -1.72 -2.18 -21.67
C ILE A 24 -1.98 -3.68 -21.56
N ALA A 25 -3.24 -4.08 -21.35
CA ALA A 25 -3.70 -5.46 -21.21
C ALA A 25 -2.99 -6.26 -20.10
N GLU A 26 -2.39 -5.57 -19.13
CA GLU A 26 -1.81 -6.18 -17.93
C GLU A 26 -2.90 -6.41 -16.87
N CYS A 27 -3.94 -5.56 -16.87
CA CYS A 27 -5.19 -5.85 -16.17
C CYS A 27 -6.08 -6.68 -17.10
N GLY A 28 -5.79 -7.98 -17.19
CA GLY A 28 -6.73 -8.93 -17.77
C GLY A 28 -7.94 -9.08 -16.85
N SER A 29 -9.15 -9.06 -17.41
CA SER A 29 -10.35 -9.49 -16.70
C SER A 29 -10.15 -10.96 -16.32
N VAL A 30 -9.73 -11.22 -15.09
CA VAL A 30 -9.97 -12.51 -14.46
C VAL A 30 -11.48 -12.67 -14.58
N ALA A 31 -11.93 -13.59 -15.44
CA ALA A 31 -13.27 -14.12 -15.32
C ALA A 31 -13.35 -14.56 -13.86
N VAL A 32 -14.13 -13.82 -13.06
CA VAL A 32 -14.41 -14.12 -11.67
C VAL A 32 -15.23 -15.40 -11.70
N LYS A 33 -14.57 -16.53 -11.98
CA LYS A 33 -15.06 -17.83 -11.58
C LYS A 33 -15.27 -17.67 -10.10
N ASP A 34 -16.51 -17.84 -9.67
CA ASP A 34 -16.93 -17.89 -8.28
C ASP A 34 -15.85 -18.60 -7.45
N VAL A 35 -14.95 -17.80 -6.89
CA VAL A 35 -13.88 -18.28 -6.04
C VAL A 35 -14.56 -18.40 -4.70
N SER A 36 -14.93 -19.63 -4.35
CA SER A 36 -15.28 -20.07 -2.99
C SER A 36 -14.67 -19.13 -1.96
N GLU A 37 -15.45 -18.18 -1.43
CA GLU A 37 -15.09 -17.20 -0.39
C GLU A 37 -13.58 -17.10 -0.05
N GLU A 38 -12.72 -16.83 -1.02
CA GLU A 38 -11.33 -16.50 -0.75
C GLU A 38 -11.39 -15.03 -0.36
N LYS A 39 -11.47 -14.81 0.96
CA LYS A 39 -11.49 -13.52 1.62
C LYS A 39 -10.58 -12.55 0.86
N SER A 40 -11.19 -11.60 0.16
CA SER A 40 -10.49 -10.49 -0.47
C SER A 40 -9.45 -9.95 0.52
N MET A 41 -8.17 -10.22 0.28
CA MET A 41 -7.12 -9.74 1.16
C MET A 41 -7.07 -8.23 1.06
N SER A 42 -7.32 -7.56 2.19
CA SER A 42 -7.25 -6.11 2.24
C SER A 42 -5.83 -5.65 1.93
N MET A 43 -5.66 -4.45 1.37
CA MET A 43 -4.33 -3.91 1.09
C MET A 43 -3.48 -3.78 2.38
N GLY A 44 -4.13 -3.49 3.52
CA GLY A 44 -3.47 -3.52 4.82
C GLY A 44 -3.00 -4.92 5.24
N CYS A 45 -3.77 -5.96 4.92
CA CYS A 45 -3.37 -7.35 5.17
C CYS A 45 -2.13 -7.72 4.36
N LEU A 46 -2.17 -7.48 3.04
CA LEU A 46 -1.05 -7.78 2.15
C LEU A 46 0.22 -7.04 2.58
N PHE A 47 0.09 -5.76 2.94
CA PHE A 47 1.24 -4.95 3.36
C PHE A 47 1.80 -5.41 4.72
N CYS A 48 0.93 -5.83 5.63
CA CYS A 48 1.34 -6.43 6.90
C CYS A 48 2.10 -7.74 6.65
N GLU A 49 1.54 -8.67 5.88
CA GLU A 49 2.15 -9.99 5.67
C GLU A 49 3.51 -9.87 5.00
N TYR A 50 3.65 -8.99 4.01
CA TYR A 50 4.95 -8.73 3.37
C TYR A 50 5.97 -8.12 4.34
N THR A 51 5.53 -7.23 5.24
CA THR A 51 6.40 -6.67 6.28
C THR A 51 6.81 -7.77 7.28
N ALA A 52 5.88 -8.63 7.65
CA ALA A 52 6.09 -9.73 8.57
C ALA A 52 7.06 -10.78 8.00
N ASP A 53 6.95 -11.10 6.70
CA ASP A 53 7.93 -11.92 5.96
C ASP A 53 9.35 -11.33 6.07
N LEU A 54 9.51 -10.04 5.83
CA LEU A 54 10.81 -9.36 5.95
C LEU A 54 11.35 -9.43 7.38
N LEU A 55 10.47 -9.32 8.38
CA LEU A 55 10.85 -9.43 9.78
C LEU A 55 11.34 -10.82 10.16
N GLU A 56 10.88 -11.90 9.51
CA GLU A 56 11.42 -13.24 9.76
C GLU A 56 12.93 -13.32 9.54
N TYR A 57 13.42 -12.62 8.51
CA TYR A 57 14.85 -12.55 8.18
C TYR A 57 15.63 -11.55 9.06
N ALA A 58 14.95 -10.52 9.57
CA ALA A 58 15.56 -9.43 10.33
C ALA A 58 15.47 -9.60 11.86
N LYS A 59 14.67 -10.54 12.37
CA LYS A 59 14.27 -10.63 13.80
C LYS A 59 15.42 -10.72 14.80
N ASP A 60 16.58 -11.22 14.39
CA ASP A 60 17.77 -11.38 15.25
C ASP A 60 18.77 -10.21 15.11
N ASN A 61 18.46 -9.20 14.30
CA ASN A 61 19.31 -8.03 14.07
C ASN A 61 18.59 -6.74 14.49
N GLU A 62 18.85 -6.31 15.72
CA GLU A 62 18.30 -5.08 16.31
C GLU A 62 18.55 -3.82 15.49
N LYS A 63 19.68 -3.72 14.78
CA LYS A 63 19.96 -2.57 13.90
C LYS A 63 19.04 -2.60 12.69
N ALA A 64 18.88 -3.76 12.05
CA ALA A 64 18.01 -3.92 10.90
C ALA A 64 16.54 -3.64 11.26
N LEU A 65 16.09 -4.07 12.45
CA LEU A 65 14.72 -3.81 12.92
C LEU A 65 14.45 -2.32 13.13
N ARG A 66 15.40 -1.58 13.73
CA ARG A 66 15.28 -0.12 13.87
C ARG A 66 15.25 0.59 12.52
N GLU A 67 16.08 0.17 11.58
CA GLU A 67 16.12 0.74 10.23
C GLU A 67 14.83 0.43 9.45
N ALA A 68 14.29 -0.78 9.59
CA ALA A 68 13.01 -1.18 9.00
C ALA A 68 11.85 -0.34 9.57
N LYS A 69 11.80 -0.13 10.89
CA LYS A 69 10.76 0.70 11.53
C LYS A 69 10.78 2.14 11.02
N LEU A 70 11.96 2.77 10.98
CA LEU A 70 12.11 4.13 10.48
C LEU A 70 11.71 4.25 9.01
N THR A 71 12.07 3.24 8.21
CA THR A 71 11.70 3.18 6.79
C THR A 71 10.19 3.04 6.62
N LEU A 72 9.56 2.16 7.41
CA LEU A 72 8.11 1.99 7.43
C LEU A 72 7.39 3.29 7.81
N GLU A 73 7.80 3.94 8.90
CA GLU A 73 7.26 5.25 9.33
C GLU A 73 7.37 6.30 8.22
N THR A 74 8.51 6.34 7.52
CA THR A 74 8.71 7.26 6.38
C THR A 74 7.78 6.92 5.23
N MET A 75 7.64 5.64 4.87
CA MET A 75 6.71 5.20 3.82
C MET A 75 5.25 5.52 4.16
N CYS A 76 4.86 5.44 5.43
CA CYS A 76 3.50 5.76 5.86
C CYS A 76 3.11 7.22 5.58
N THR A 77 4.07 8.14 5.49
CA THR A 77 3.80 9.55 5.15
C THR A 77 3.31 9.76 3.70
N VAL A 78 3.50 8.77 2.82
CA VAL A 78 3.15 8.86 1.40
C VAL A 78 2.14 7.80 0.95
N LEU A 79 1.98 6.72 1.71
CA LEU A 79 1.06 5.63 1.34
C LEU A 79 -0.40 6.03 1.57
N PRO A 80 -1.31 5.59 0.69
CA PRO A 80 -2.72 5.93 0.81
C PRO A 80 -3.35 5.27 2.06
N PRO A 81 -4.42 5.85 2.64
CA PRO A 81 -5.05 5.33 3.86
C PRO A 81 -5.49 3.86 3.78
N ARG A 82 -5.87 3.39 2.58
CA ARG A 82 -6.24 1.98 2.33
C ARG A 82 -5.12 0.98 2.63
N ALA A 83 -3.85 1.41 2.64
CA ALA A 83 -2.72 0.58 3.04
C ALA A 83 -2.65 0.35 4.55
N ARG A 84 -3.40 1.12 5.36
CA ARG A 84 -3.39 1.07 6.83
C ARG A 84 -1.96 1.12 7.41
N CYS A 85 -1.07 1.87 6.75
CA CYS A 85 0.35 1.90 7.09
C CYS A 85 0.58 2.43 8.51
N ASP A 86 -0.14 3.48 8.92
CA ASP A 86 -0.04 4.01 10.29
C ASP A 86 -0.41 2.98 11.36
N ALA A 87 -1.43 2.15 11.07
CA ALA A 87 -1.81 1.05 11.94
C ALA A 87 -0.71 -0.01 12.02
N LEU A 88 -0.06 -0.33 10.89
CA LEU A 88 1.10 -1.24 10.88
C LEU A 88 2.31 -0.66 11.62
N SER A 89 2.65 0.60 11.39
CA SER A 89 3.77 1.28 12.03
C SER A 89 3.60 1.32 13.56
N SER A 90 2.40 1.65 14.05
CA SER A 90 2.12 1.63 15.50
C SER A 90 2.18 0.24 16.13
N LYS A 91 1.93 -0.82 15.34
CA LYS A 91 1.96 -2.23 15.76
C LYS A 91 3.26 -2.95 15.39
N PHE A 92 4.27 -2.24 14.89
CA PHE A 92 5.49 -2.85 14.36
C PHE A 92 6.26 -3.66 15.42
N ASP A 93 6.36 -3.14 16.65
CA ASP A 93 7.07 -3.83 17.73
C ASP A 93 6.32 -5.10 18.19
N GLU A 94 4.98 -5.02 18.24
CA GLU A 94 4.10 -6.17 18.51
C GLU A 94 4.24 -7.23 17.41
N LEU A 95 4.20 -6.82 16.14
CA LEU A 95 4.42 -7.70 14.99
C LEU A 95 5.78 -8.41 15.08
N THR A 96 6.83 -7.66 15.40
CA THR A 96 8.19 -8.22 15.58
C THR A 96 8.23 -9.25 16.72
N SER A 97 7.53 -9.01 17.83
CA SER A 97 7.42 -10.00 18.92
C SER A 97 6.76 -11.29 18.46
N LEU A 98 5.63 -11.19 17.77
CA LEU A 98 4.89 -12.34 17.27
C LEU A 98 5.74 -13.19 16.31
N ILE A 99 6.53 -12.55 15.45
CA ILE A 99 7.47 -13.23 14.54
C ILE A 99 8.63 -13.90 15.29
N ARG A 100 9.12 -13.30 16.38
CA ARG A 100 10.13 -13.92 17.27
C ARG A 100 9.57 -15.12 18.02
N GLU A 101 8.30 -15.08 18.38
CA GLU A 101 7.56 -16.19 19.00
C GLU A 101 7.30 -17.34 18.01
N GLY A 102 7.61 -17.17 16.72
CA GLY A 102 7.49 -18.21 15.70
C GLY A 102 6.10 -18.29 15.06
N LYS A 103 5.26 -17.27 15.23
CA LYS A 103 4.01 -17.17 14.45
C LYS A 103 4.34 -16.92 13.00
N SER A 104 3.55 -17.50 12.10
CA SER A 104 3.62 -17.18 10.68
C SER A 104 3.20 -15.73 10.41
N PRO A 105 3.62 -15.13 9.29
CA PRO A 105 3.22 -13.78 8.85
C PRO A 105 1.71 -13.56 8.92
N SER A 106 0.93 -14.52 8.42
CA SER A 106 -0.53 -14.44 8.42
C SER A 106 -1.12 -14.48 9.83
N GLU A 107 -0.67 -15.41 10.67
CA GLU A 107 -1.12 -15.48 12.08
C GLU A 107 -0.77 -14.21 12.86
N ALA A 108 0.41 -13.64 12.63
CA ALA A 108 0.86 -12.44 13.29
C ALA A 108 0.04 -11.21 12.83
N CYS A 109 -0.22 -11.08 11.53
CA CYS A 109 -1.02 -10.00 10.96
C CYS A 109 -2.51 -10.06 11.34
N HIS A 110 -3.05 -11.26 11.55
CA HIS A 110 -4.35 -11.45 12.18
C HIS A 110 -4.35 -11.09 13.67
N ALA A 111 -3.32 -11.49 14.42
CA ALA A 111 -3.23 -11.15 15.85
C ALA A 111 -3.21 -9.64 16.10
N ILE A 112 -2.66 -8.85 15.16
CA ILE A 112 -2.66 -7.39 15.24
C ILE A 112 -3.81 -6.72 14.46
N SER A 113 -4.80 -7.48 13.99
CA SER A 113 -6.01 -7.00 13.30
C SER A 113 -5.80 -6.20 12.01
N LEU A 114 -4.71 -6.48 11.29
CA LEU A 114 -4.49 -5.91 9.95
C LEU A 114 -5.08 -6.76 8.83
N CYS A 115 -5.28 -8.05 9.07
CA CYS A 115 -5.95 -8.99 8.16
C CYS A 115 -7.43 -9.23 8.47
N ASP A 116 -8.01 -8.46 9.38
CA ASP A 116 -9.44 -8.55 9.70
C ASP A 116 -10.26 -7.80 8.65
N ALA A 117 -11.40 -8.39 8.26
CA ALA A 117 -12.20 -7.99 7.10
C ALA A 117 -12.89 -6.61 7.27
N ASP A 118 -12.90 -6.07 8.49
CA ASP A 118 -13.79 -4.98 8.87
C ASP A 118 -13.28 -3.57 8.51
N PHE A 119 -12.08 -3.44 7.95
CA PHE A 119 -11.60 -2.15 7.46
C PHE A 119 -12.07 -1.89 6.02
N VAL A 120 -13.37 -1.64 5.88
CA VAL A 120 -13.91 -0.96 4.71
C VAL A 120 -13.50 0.51 4.83
N TYR A 121 -12.50 0.95 4.06
CA TYR A 121 -12.32 2.37 3.81
C TYR A 121 -13.54 2.83 3.01
N SER A 122 -14.52 3.39 3.70
CA SER A 122 -15.59 4.17 3.08
C SER A 122 -14.93 5.42 2.49
N GLY A 123 -14.44 5.30 1.25
CA GLY A 123 -14.03 6.44 0.47
C GLY A 123 -15.24 7.33 0.27
N SER A 124 -15.39 8.34 1.11
CA SER A 124 -16.13 9.54 0.73
C SER A 124 -15.28 10.25 -0.31
N ASP A 125 -15.88 10.56 -1.46
CA ASP A 125 -15.34 11.06 -2.73
C ASP A 125 -14.46 12.33 -2.69
N GLU A 126 -13.88 12.68 -1.54
CA GLU A 126 -13.06 13.87 -1.33
C GLU A 126 -11.90 13.50 -0.41
N ASP A 127 -10.95 12.69 -0.87
CA ASP A 127 -9.68 12.48 -0.16
C ASP A 127 -8.89 13.81 -0.20
N PRO A 128 -8.74 14.52 0.95
CA PRO A 128 -8.10 15.83 1.00
C PRO A 128 -6.64 15.79 0.56
N VAL A 129 -6.01 14.61 0.65
CA VAL A 129 -4.64 14.37 0.22
C VAL A 129 -4.57 14.35 -1.30
N VAL A 130 -5.49 13.64 -1.96
CA VAL A 130 -5.60 13.60 -3.43
C VAL A 130 -5.93 14.99 -3.97
N GLN A 131 -6.86 15.71 -3.32
CA GLN A 131 -7.21 17.07 -3.71
C GLN A 131 -6.04 18.05 -3.48
N GLY A 132 -5.27 17.86 -2.40
CA GLY A 132 -4.06 18.62 -2.10
C GLY A 132 -2.98 18.43 -3.17
N PHE A 133 -2.71 17.19 -3.57
CA PHE A 133 -1.77 16.90 -4.65
C PHE A 133 -2.25 17.42 -6.01
N ALA A 134 -3.54 17.28 -6.32
CA ALA A 134 -4.13 17.83 -7.55
C ALA A 134 -4.00 19.36 -7.59
N LYS A 135 -4.26 20.06 -6.47
CA LYS A 135 -4.16 21.51 -6.36
C LYS A 135 -2.72 22.02 -6.40
N ALA A 136 -1.78 21.31 -5.76
CA ALA A 136 -0.36 21.62 -5.84
C ALA A 136 0.15 21.47 -7.28
N ARG A 137 -0.28 20.41 -7.98
CA ARG A 137 0.07 20.17 -9.38
C ARG A 137 -0.54 21.19 -10.34
N GLN A 138 -1.80 21.59 -10.14
CA GLN A 138 -2.43 22.68 -10.90
C GLN A 138 -1.71 24.02 -10.69
N SER A 139 -1.32 24.32 -9.45
CA SER A 139 -0.53 25.51 -9.14
C SER A 139 0.81 25.51 -9.88
N MET A 140 1.49 24.36 -9.97
CA MET A 140 2.75 24.24 -10.72
C MET A 140 2.56 24.36 -12.24
N ASN A 141 1.47 23.83 -12.80
CA ASN A 141 1.17 23.98 -14.23
C ASN A 141 0.86 25.45 -14.59
N ASN A 142 0.13 26.17 -13.74
CA ASN A 142 -0.20 27.59 -13.98
C ASN A 142 1.03 28.51 -13.87
N VAL A 143 2.05 28.11 -13.11
CA VAL A 143 3.31 28.86 -13.01
C VAL A 143 4.15 28.77 -14.31
N MET A 144 3.89 27.79 -15.18
CA MET A 144 4.52 27.71 -16.51
C MET A 144 3.81 28.50 -17.62
N GLU A 145 2.67 29.13 -17.35
CA GLU A 145 1.92 29.96 -18.31
C GLU A 145 2.13 31.47 -18.14
N ILE A 146 3.05 31.90 -17.26
CA ILE A 146 3.43 33.32 -17.17
C ILE A 146 4.44 33.63 -18.28
N GLN A 147 3.93 33.92 -19.48
CA GLN A 147 4.61 34.71 -20.51
C GLN A 147 4.20 36.18 -20.37
#